data_AF-A0A3S5DMF2-F1
#
_entry.id   AF-A0A3S5DMF2-F1
#
_cell.length_a   1.000
_cell.length_b   1.000
_cell.length_c   1.000
_cell.angle_alpha   90.00
_cell.angle_beta   90.00
_cell.angle_gamma   90.00
#
_symmetry.space_group_name_H-M   'P 1'
#
loop_
_entity.id
_entity.type
_entity.pdbx_description
1 polymer ?
#
loop_
_entity_poly.entity_id
_entity_poly.type
_entity_poly.pdbx_seq_one_letter_code
_entity_poly.pdbx_strand_id
1 'polypeptide(L)'
;MSVGSKRPQGLESRLNDVLIDRYQDGENAGYPTLCKGRYLVDGERYHALEEPTSLNTLELLPELMAANIASVKIEGRQRSPAYVSQVAKVVAPGDRSLQSRPAKLRSTARLDGDARRDVRRHPNHAWRISP
;
A
#
# COMPACT_ATOMS: atom_id res chain seq x y z
N MET A 1 15.66 -10.88 7.97
CA MET A 1 14.23 -11.17 8.20
C MET A 1 13.96 -12.59 7.77
N SER A 2 13.37 -13.43 8.62
CA SER A 2 13.05 -14.82 8.29
C SER A 2 11.60 -15.15 8.65
N VAL A 3 10.89 -15.79 7.73
CA VAL A 3 9.75 -16.66 8.03
C VAL A 3 10.36 -18.04 8.20
N GLY A 4 10.12 -18.74 9.31
CA GLY A 4 10.57 -20.15 9.31
C GLY A 4 10.76 -20.86 10.64
N SER A 5 10.29 -20.33 11.76
CA SER A 5 10.25 -21.15 12.99
C SER A 5 8.80 -21.41 13.38
N LYS A 6 8.35 -22.65 13.15
CA LYS A 6 7.11 -23.16 13.73
C LYS A 6 7.36 -23.35 15.22
N ARG A 7 6.66 -22.56 16.02
CA ARG A 7 6.68 -22.58 17.50
C ARG A 7 5.36 -23.17 17.99
N PRO A 8 5.23 -23.53 19.27
CA PRO A 8 3.97 -24.04 19.83
C PRO A 8 2.76 -23.13 19.60
N GLN A 9 3.01 -21.83 19.42
CA GLN A 9 1.97 -20.80 19.28
C GLN A 9 1.66 -20.45 17.81
N GLY A 10 2.37 -21.05 16.83
CA GLY A 10 2.21 -20.80 15.40
C GLY A 10 3.53 -20.57 14.66
N LEU A 11 3.44 -20.22 13.38
CA LEU A 11 4.58 -19.87 12.54
C LEU A 11 5.00 -18.43 12.80
N GLU A 12 6.22 -18.21 13.27
CA GLU A 12 6.72 -16.86 13.57
C GLU A 12 7.55 -16.27 12.43
N SER A 13 7.31 -14.99 12.15
CA SER A 13 8.19 -14.11 11.38
C SER A 13 8.98 -13.24 12.33
N ARG A 14 10.32 -13.26 12.21
CA ARG A 14 11.19 -12.49 13.09
C ARG A 14 12.24 -11.68 12.33
N LEU A 15 12.60 -10.54 12.91
CA LEU A 15 13.79 -9.77 12.56
C LEU A 15 14.71 -9.83 13.78
N ASN A 16 15.74 -10.67 13.72
CA ASN A 16 16.56 -11.01 14.88
C ASN A 16 15.64 -11.50 16.02
N ASP A 17 15.74 -10.89 17.20
CA ASP A 17 14.93 -11.24 18.37
C ASP A 17 13.57 -10.54 18.41
N VAL A 18 13.23 -9.71 17.41
CA VAL A 18 11.95 -9.00 17.34
C VAL A 18 10.91 -9.87 16.63
N LEU A 19 9.80 -10.14 17.30
CA LEU A 19 8.63 -10.79 16.70
C LEU A 19 7.89 -9.76 15.82
N ILE A 20 7.74 -10.08 14.54
CA ILE A 20 7.03 -9.23 13.56
C ILE A 20 5.59 -9.71 13.43
N ASP A 21 5.40 -11.02 13.26
CA ASP A 21 4.09 -11.63 13.07
C ASP A 21 4.09 -13.10 13.49
N ARG A 22 2.91 -13.64 13.77
CA ARG A 22 2.66 -15.04 14.11
C ARG A 22 1.41 -15.54 13.40
N TYR A 23 1.60 -16.49 12.49
CA TYR A 23 0.53 -17.11 11.72
C TYR A 23 0.00 -18.38 12.41
N GLN A 24 -1.31 -18.52 12.47
CA GLN A 24 -1.95 -19.76 12.92
C GLN A 24 -1.97 -20.81 11.82
N ASP A 25 -2.25 -22.06 12.18
CA ASP A 25 -2.41 -23.13 11.18
C ASP A 25 -3.55 -22.77 10.21
N GLY A 26 -3.25 -22.78 8.92
CA GLY A 26 -4.18 -22.39 7.85
C GLY A 26 -4.17 -20.90 7.49
N GLU A 27 -3.47 -20.05 8.23
CA GLU A 27 -3.28 -18.63 7.88
C GLU A 27 -2.19 -18.49 6.80
N ASN A 28 -2.42 -17.66 5.77
CA ASN A 28 -1.45 -17.49 4.70
C ASN A 28 -0.27 -16.63 5.17
N ALA A 29 0.90 -17.25 5.31
CA ALA A 29 2.12 -16.55 5.69
C ALA A 29 2.72 -15.81 4.48
N GLY A 30 2.48 -14.50 4.43
CA GLY A 30 3.07 -13.61 3.43
C GLY A 30 4.57 -13.36 3.65
N TYR A 31 5.18 -12.62 2.72
CA TYR A 31 6.58 -12.21 2.85
C TYR A 31 6.77 -11.33 4.11
N PRO A 32 7.76 -11.61 4.98
CA PRO A 32 7.87 -11.00 6.31
C PRO A 32 8.42 -9.58 6.18
N THR A 33 7.54 -8.62 5.96
CA THR A 33 7.89 -7.20 5.90
C THR A 33 7.49 -6.49 7.17
N LEU A 34 8.25 -5.48 7.58
CA LEU A 34 7.97 -4.74 8.83
C LEU A 34 6.59 -4.11 8.77
N CYS A 35 6.25 -3.51 7.62
CA CYS A 35 4.97 -2.87 7.37
C CYS A 35 3.75 -3.81 7.33
N LYS A 36 3.95 -5.13 7.37
CA LYS A 36 2.87 -6.10 7.45
C LYS A 36 2.79 -6.83 8.80
N GLY A 37 3.68 -6.52 9.74
CA GLY A 37 3.68 -7.14 11.06
C GLY A 37 2.49 -6.73 11.93
N ARG A 38 2.16 -7.59 12.90
CA ARG A 38 1.20 -7.36 13.99
C ARG A 38 1.99 -7.12 15.28
N TYR A 39 1.96 -5.91 15.79
CA TYR A 39 2.74 -5.46 16.95
C TYR A 39 1.84 -5.25 18.16
N LEU A 40 2.40 -5.43 19.36
CA LEU A 40 1.74 -5.09 20.62
C LEU A 40 2.11 -3.64 20.98
N VAL A 41 1.14 -2.73 20.94
CA VAL A 41 1.30 -1.31 21.28
C VAL A 41 0.23 -0.96 22.29
N ASP A 42 0.62 -0.42 23.44
CA ASP A 42 -0.29 -0.07 24.55
C ASP A 42 -1.25 -1.19 24.97
N GLY A 43 -0.76 -2.44 24.95
CA GLY A 43 -1.54 -3.63 25.30
C GLY A 43 -2.41 -4.20 24.18
N GLU A 44 -2.52 -3.49 23.06
CA GLU A 44 -3.35 -3.88 21.91
C GLU A 44 -2.49 -4.44 20.78
N ARG A 45 -2.92 -5.57 20.19
CA ARG A 45 -2.21 -6.20 19.07
C ARG A 45 -2.84 -5.81 17.74
N TYR A 46 -2.12 -5.05 16.92
CA TYR A 46 -2.60 -4.59 15.61
C TYR A 46 -1.46 -4.29 14.63
N HIS A 47 -1.80 -3.99 13.38
CA HIS A 47 -0.84 -3.49 12.38
C HIS A 47 -0.51 -2.02 12.69
N ALA A 48 0.61 -1.80 13.37
CA ALA A 48 1.02 -0.46 13.82
C ALA A 48 1.47 0.46 12.68
N LEU A 49 1.89 -0.12 11.55
CA LEU A 49 2.27 0.64 10.36
C LEU A 49 1.07 0.69 9.42
N GLU A 50 0.68 1.91 9.02
CA GLU A 50 -0.46 2.18 8.16
C GLU A 50 -0.39 1.31 6.90
N GLU A 51 -1.56 0.78 6.49
CA GLU A 51 -1.64 0.11 5.20
C GLU A 51 -1.21 1.07 4.09
N PRO A 52 -0.56 0.61 3.01
CA PRO A 52 -0.19 1.49 1.92
C PRO A 52 -1.46 2.18 1.38
N THR A 53 -1.61 3.46 1.70
CA THR A 53 -2.64 4.31 1.11
C THR A 53 -2.14 4.72 -0.28
N SER A 54 -2.92 4.43 -1.30
CA SER A 54 -2.59 4.86 -2.65
C SER A 54 -2.66 6.39 -2.73
N LEU A 55 -1.50 7.02 -2.90
CA LEU A 55 -1.40 8.44 -3.18
C LEU A 55 -1.64 8.65 -4.68
N ASN A 56 -2.69 9.39 -5.03
CA ASN A 56 -2.94 9.80 -6.41
C ASN A 56 -2.32 11.18 -6.64
N THR A 57 -1.31 11.27 -7.50
CA THR A 57 -0.62 12.52 -7.83
C THR A 57 -1.01 13.07 -9.21
N LEU A 58 -2.02 12.48 -9.88
CA LEU A 58 -2.42 12.89 -11.23
C LEU A 58 -2.96 14.32 -11.28
N GLU A 59 -3.53 14.79 -10.17
CA GLU A 59 -4.02 16.16 -10.02
C GLU A 59 -2.90 17.21 -10.10
N LEU A 60 -1.64 16.82 -9.85
CA LEU A 60 -0.47 17.70 -9.92
C LEU A 60 0.09 17.84 -11.35
N LEU A 61 -0.32 16.97 -12.29
CA LEU A 61 0.23 16.98 -13.65
C LEU A 61 0.03 18.31 -14.39
N PRO A 62 -1.14 19.00 -14.32
CA PRO A 62 -1.30 20.31 -14.95
C PRO A 62 -0.32 21.35 -14.41
N GLU A 63 -0.06 21.35 -13.10
CA GLU A 63 0.88 22.28 -12.48
C GLU A 63 2.32 22.00 -12.90
N LEU A 64 2.72 20.72 -12.96
CA LEU A 64 4.03 20.31 -13.46
C LEU A 64 4.25 20.70 -14.92
N MET A 65 3.21 20.60 -15.76
CA MET A 65 3.24 21.06 -17.16
C MET A 65 3.37 22.58 -17.24
N ALA A 66 2.60 23.32 -16.44
CA ALA A 66 2.67 24.78 -16.38
C ALA A 66 4.05 25.29 -15.91
N ALA A 67 4.71 24.54 -15.03
CA ALA A 67 6.07 24.80 -14.57
C ALA A 67 7.17 24.42 -15.58
N ASN A 68 6.80 23.98 -16.79
CA ASN A 68 7.72 23.58 -17.86
C ASN A 68 8.69 22.45 -17.45
N ILE A 69 8.22 21.52 -16.61
CA ILE A 69 8.98 20.34 -16.22
C ILE A 69 9.12 19.40 -17.43
N ALA A 70 10.37 19.09 -17.81
CA ALA A 70 10.66 18.30 -19.00
C ALA A 70 10.40 16.79 -18.82
N SER A 71 10.45 16.27 -17.59
CA SER A 71 10.28 14.83 -17.32
C SER A 71 9.85 14.55 -15.88
N VAL A 72 9.16 13.42 -15.70
CA VAL A 72 8.75 12.90 -14.40
C VAL A 72 9.29 11.48 -14.26
N LYS A 73 9.92 11.18 -13.12
CA LYS A 73 10.36 9.84 -12.76
C LYS A 73 9.35 9.21 -11.81
N ILE A 74 8.74 8.11 -12.23
CA ILE A 74 7.81 7.34 -11.41
C ILE A 74 8.56 6.11 -10.89
N GLU A 75 8.77 6.05 -9.56
CA GLU A 75 9.43 4.93 -8.91
C GLU A 75 8.45 4.14 -8.04
N GLY A 76 8.69 2.84 -7.93
CA GLY A 76 7.88 1.96 -7.10
C GLY A 76 8.21 0.50 -7.34
N ARG A 77 7.70 -0.36 -6.46
CA ARG A 77 7.77 -1.81 -6.67
C ARG A 77 6.78 -2.19 -7.77
N GLN A 78 7.30 -2.63 -8.91
CA GLN A 78 6.48 -3.18 -9.98
C GLN A 78 5.67 -4.37 -9.48
N ARG A 79 4.34 -4.32 -9.66
CA ARG A 79 3.45 -5.46 -9.35
C ARG A 79 3.25 -6.40 -10.54
N SER A 80 3.20 -5.88 -11.76
CA SER A 80 3.14 -6.65 -13.00
C SER A 80 3.50 -5.78 -14.23
N PRO A 81 3.80 -6.38 -15.40
CA PRO A 81 3.98 -5.63 -16.65
C PRO A 81 2.72 -4.85 -17.09
N ALA A 82 1.54 -5.42 -16.86
CA ALA A 82 0.26 -4.76 -17.17
C ALA A 82 0.05 -3.51 -16.31
N TYR A 83 0.39 -3.58 -15.02
CA TYR A 83 0.32 -2.45 -14.10
C TYR A 83 1.23 -1.31 -14.56
N VAL A 84 2.48 -1.60 -14.92
CA VAL A 84 3.44 -0.58 -15.40
C VAL A 84 2.94 0.08 -16.68
N SER A 85 2.43 -0.71 -17.62
CA SER A 85 1.83 -0.20 -18.86
C SER A 85 0.67 0.75 -18.60
N GLN A 86 -0.18 0.45 -17.62
CA GLN A 86 -1.33 1.28 -17.27
C GLN A 86 -0.90 2.59 -16.61
N VAL A 87 0.04 2.55 -15.65
CA VAL A 87 0.58 3.74 -14.99
C VAL A 87 1.24 4.68 -16.01
N ALA A 88 2.08 4.14 -16.91
CA ALA A 88 2.76 4.94 -17.93
C ALA A 88 1.77 5.64 -18.88
N LYS A 89 0.68 4.97 -19.26
CA LYS A 89 -0.37 5.56 -20.10
C LYS A 89 -1.07 6.73 -19.42
N VAL A 90 -1.47 6.55 -18.16
CA VAL A 90 -2.25 7.56 -17.41
C VAL A 90 -1.41 8.80 -17.09
N VAL A 91 -0.10 8.67 -16.89
CA VAL A 91 0.79 9.82 -16.57
C VAL A 91 1.28 10.54 -17.83
N ALA A 92 1.09 9.98 -19.03
CA ALA A 92 1.62 10.56 -20.25
C ALA A 92 0.94 11.92 -20.59
N PRO A 93 1.71 12.98 -20.95
CA PRO A 93 1.18 14.32 -21.24
C PRO A 93 0.16 14.39 -22.39
N GLY A 94 0.11 13.37 -23.25
CA GLY A 94 -0.81 13.25 -24.38
C GLY A 94 -2.15 12.59 -24.05
N ASP A 95 -2.38 12.14 -22.82
CA ASP A 95 -3.68 11.59 -22.43
C ASP A 95 -4.73 12.71 -22.38
N ARG A 96 -5.59 12.75 -23.40
CA ARG A 96 -6.63 13.78 -23.60
C ARG A 96 -7.64 13.84 -22.46
N SER A 97 -7.74 12.79 -21.63
CA SER A 97 -8.60 12.76 -20.45
C SER A 97 -8.09 13.69 -19.33
N LEU A 98 -6.76 13.83 -19.17
CA LEU A 98 -6.13 14.78 -18.24
C LEU A 98 -6.37 16.23 -18.66
N GLN A 99 -6.34 16.50 -19.96
CA GLN A 99 -6.49 17.85 -20.51
C GLN A 99 -7.93 18.38 -20.44
N SER A 100 -8.93 17.48 -20.32
CA SER A 100 -10.34 17.86 -20.38
C SER A 100 -11.02 17.97 -19.02
N ARG A 101 -10.51 17.31 -17.95
CA ARG A 101 -11.18 17.27 -16.62
C ARG A 101 -10.22 16.98 -15.43
N PRO A 102 -9.41 17.95 -14.96
CA PRO A 102 -8.46 17.71 -13.86
C PRO A 102 -9.14 17.25 -12.55
N ALA A 103 -10.30 17.83 -12.19
CA ALA A 103 -10.97 17.58 -10.92
C ALA A 103 -11.83 16.28 -10.84
N LYS A 104 -11.80 15.42 -11.87
CA LYS A 104 -12.65 14.20 -11.93
C LYS A 104 -11.90 12.92 -12.23
N LEU A 105 -10.56 12.93 -12.19
CA LEU A 105 -9.77 11.74 -12.45
C LEU A 105 -9.77 10.79 -11.23
N ARG A 106 -10.94 10.24 -10.91
CA ARG A 106 -11.05 9.07 -10.05
C ARG A 106 -10.60 7.87 -10.88
N SER A 107 -9.48 7.27 -10.51
CA SER A 107 -9.09 5.97 -11.06
C SER A 107 -10.22 4.97 -10.76
N THR A 108 -11.01 4.62 -11.77
CA THR A 108 -12.04 3.57 -11.66
C THR A 108 -11.41 2.18 -11.49
N ALA A 109 -10.14 2.04 -11.87
CA ALA A 109 -9.33 0.88 -11.53
C ALA A 109 -8.83 1.05 -10.09
N ARG A 110 -9.30 0.18 -9.18
CA ARG A 110 -8.54 -0.12 -7.96
C ARG A 110 -7.23 -0.74 -8.41
N LEU A 111 -6.18 0.09 -8.43
CA LEU A 111 -4.81 -0.35 -8.70
C LEU A 111 -4.21 -1.08 -7.48
N ASP A 112 -4.95 -1.06 -6.37
CA ASP A 112 -4.64 -1.70 -5.11
C ASP A 112 -5.16 -3.14 -5.22
N GLY A 113 -4.26 -4.11 -5.42
CA GLY A 113 -4.56 -5.53 -5.28
C GLY A 113 -4.99 -5.84 -3.84
N ASP A 114 -6.28 -5.63 -3.58
CA ASP A 114 -6.83 -5.35 -2.26
C ASP A 114 -6.77 -6.57 -1.33
N ALA A 115 -5.91 -6.50 -0.32
CA ALA A 115 -5.86 -7.45 0.80
C ALA A 115 -6.95 -7.16 1.87
N ARG A 116 -7.91 -6.25 1.58
CA ARG A 116 -8.98 -5.81 2.50
C ARG A 116 -9.95 -6.89 3.00
N ARG A 117 -9.86 -8.16 2.56
CA ARG A 117 -10.84 -9.16 3.03
C ARG A 117 -10.67 -9.54 4.50
N ASP A 118 -9.46 -9.42 5.07
CA ASP A 118 -9.17 -10.01 6.38
C ASP A 118 -8.75 -9.02 7.48
N VAL A 119 -8.64 -7.72 7.18
CA VAL A 119 -8.24 -6.71 8.17
C VAL A 119 -9.48 -6.16 8.90
N ARG A 120 -9.80 -6.72 10.07
CA ARG A 120 -10.77 -6.11 10.99
C ARG A 120 -10.14 -4.86 11.61
N ARG A 121 -10.67 -3.67 11.28
CA ARG A 121 -10.35 -2.43 11.98
C ARG A 121 -10.98 -2.49 13.38
N HIS A 122 -10.20 -2.24 14.42
CA HIS A 122 -10.73 -2.14 15.78
C HIS A 122 -11.61 -0.88 15.89
N PRO A 123 -12.82 -0.95 16.48
CA PRO A 123 -13.79 0.15 16.46
C PRO A 123 -13.34 1.44 17.18
N ASN A 124 -12.33 1.38 18.04
CA ASN A 124 -11.82 2.50 18.84
C ASN A 124 -10.43 3.02 18.43
N HIS A 125 -10.09 2.99 17.14
CA HIS A 125 -8.78 3.48 16.68
C HIS A 125 -8.66 5.01 16.83
N ALA A 126 -7.62 5.47 17.54
CA ALA A 126 -7.38 6.87 17.90
C ALA A 126 -7.12 7.83 16.72
N TRP A 127 -6.80 7.31 15.54
CA TRP A 127 -6.48 8.10 14.33
C TRP A 127 -7.65 8.16 13.34
N ARG A 128 -8.85 8.49 13.82
CA ARG A 128 -9.97 8.82 12.93
C ARG A 128 -9.73 10.22 12.37
N ILE A 129 -9.18 10.31 11.15
CA ILE A 129 -9.22 11.57 10.41
C ILE A 129 -10.70 11.77 10.03
N SER A 130 -11.32 12.81 10.59
CA SER A 130 -12.68 13.24 10.24
C SER A 130 -12.76 13.57 8.74
N PRO A 131 -13.95 13.39 8.12
CA PRO A 131 -14.13 13.42 6.67
C PRO A 131 -13.64 14.71 6.00
#